data_AF-A0A2U3VKK3-F1
#
_entry.id   AF-A0A2U3VKK3-F1
#
_cell.length_a   1.000
_cell.length_b   1.000
_cell.length_c   1.000
_cell.angle_alpha   90.00
_cell.angle_beta   90.00
_cell.angle_gamma   90.00
#
_symmetry.space_group_name_H-M   'P 1'
#
loop_
_entity.id
_entity.type
_entity.pdbx_description
1 polymer ?
#
loop_
_entity_poly.entity_id
_entity_poly.type
_entity_poly.pdbx_seq_one_letter_code
_entity_poly.pdbx_strand_id
1 'polypeptide(L)'
;MALLLCLGLTVALARGCLHCHRNFSEKFSFYRHHVNLKSWWVGDIPVSGSLLTDWSQDTMKELHLAIPAEITQEKLDQVANAVYQKMDQLYQGKMYFPGYFPNELRAIFREQVHLIQNAIIESRIDCQRHCGIFRYETISCTNCTDSHVVCFGYNCESSAQWETAVQGLLLYINKWHKQDTNTSLISPSFTCLEPPHLANLTLENASECLTQH
;
A
#
# COMPACT_ATOMS: atom_id res chain seq x y z
N MET A 1 -11.26 -6.35 -45.34
CA MET A 1 -11.95 -6.50 -44.05
C MET A 1 -10.92 -6.98 -43.03
N ALA A 2 -10.27 -6.06 -42.32
CA ALA A 2 -9.31 -6.40 -41.27
C ALA A 2 -10.00 -6.19 -39.93
N LEU A 3 -10.27 -7.29 -39.21
CA LEU A 3 -10.74 -7.24 -37.83
C LEU A 3 -9.57 -6.80 -36.94
N LEU A 4 -9.65 -5.59 -36.38
CA LEU A 4 -8.81 -5.17 -35.26
C LEU A 4 -9.30 -5.89 -33.99
N LEU A 5 -8.50 -6.83 -33.51
CA LEU A 5 -8.60 -7.38 -32.15
C LEU A 5 -8.01 -6.35 -31.17
N CYS A 6 -8.85 -5.48 -30.62
CA CYS A 6 -8.47 -4.73 -29.43
C CYS A 6 -8.47 -5.68 -28.23
N LEU A 7 -7.28 -6.21 -27.89
CA LEU A 7 -7.02 -6.75 -26.56
C LEU A 7 -7.17 -5.60 -25.56
N GLY A 8 -8.32 -5.57 -24.89
CA GLY A 8 -8.56 -4.65 -23.80
C GLY A 8 -7.60 -4.96 -22.66
N LEU A 9 -6.52 -4.19 -22.54
CA LEU A 9 -5.81 -4.02 -21.29
C LEU A 9 -6.84 -3.46 -20.30
N THR A 10 -7.42 -4.34 -19.48
CA THR A 10 -8.11 -3.89 -18.27
C THR A 10 -7.05 -3.25 -17.40
N VAL A 11 -6.90 -1.93 -17.52
CA VAL A 11 -6.17 -1.15 -16.54
C VAL A 11 -6.83 -1.50 -15.20
N ALA A 12 -6.09 -2.17 -14.32
CA ALA A 12 -6.55 -2.42 -12.98
C ALA A 12 -6.77 -1.03 -12.36
N LEU A 13 -8.02 -0.56 -12.37
CA LEU A 13 -8.40 0.71 -11.79
C LEU A 13 -7.92 0.67 -10.35
N ALA A 14 -6.98 1.54 -9.99
CA ALA A 14 -6.40 1.56 -8.65
C ALA A 14 -7.55 1.73 -7.64
N ARG A 15 -7.79 0.69 -6.85
CA ARG A 15 -9.01 0.58 -6.03
C ARG A 15 -8.85 1.27 -4.67
N GLY A 16 -7.65 1.56 -4.21
CA GLY A 16 -7.45 2.13 -2.87
C GLY A 16 -7.55 1.06 -1.79
N CYS A 17 -6.73 1.17 -0.75
CA CYS A 17 -6.61 0.10 0.25
C CYS A 17 -7.95 -0.25 0.90
N LEU A 18 -8.75 0.76 1.28
CA LEU A 18 -10.04 0.52 1.93
C LEU A 18 -11.02 -0.25 1.03
N HIS A 19 -10.94 -0.11 -0.30
CA HIS A 19 -11.80 -0.86 -1.21
C HIS A 19 -11.56 -2.37 -1.14
N CYS A 20 -10.36 -2.79 -0.77
CA CYS A 20 -10.01 -4.20 -0.62
C CYS A 20 -10.63 -4.83 0.64
N HIS A 21 -11.16 -4.03 1.56
CA HIS A 21 -11.83 -4.57 2.74
C HIS A 21 -13.17 -5.20 2.36
N ARG A 22 -13.44 -6.41 2.86
CA ARG A 22 -14.60 -7.25 2.49
C ARG A 22 -15.96 -6.57 2.59
N ASN A 23 -16.14 -5.65 3.54
CA ASN A 23 -17.42 -4.96 3.77
C ASN A 23 -17.53 -3.62 3.03
N PHE A 24 -16.51 -3.22 2.27
CA PHE A 24 -16.48 -1.91 1.62
C PHE A 24 -17.67 -1.71 0.69
N SER A 25 -17.91 -2.67 -0.21
CA SER A 25 -18.98 -2.58 -1.20
C SER A 25 -20.35 -2.38 -0.55
N GLU A 26 -20.66 -3.17 0.48
CA GLU A 26 -21.92 -3.09 1.22
C GLU A 26 -22.07 -1.74 1.94
N LYS A 27 -21.06 -1.35 2.73
CA LYS A 27 -21.07 -0.10 3.52
C LYS A 27 -21.17 1.13 2.61
N PHE A 28 -20.33 1.23 1.57
CA PHE A 28 -20.34 2.37 0.66
C PHE A 28 -21.53 2.36 -0.29
N SER A 29 -22.14 1.21 -0.58
CA SER A 29 -23.46 1.17 -1.20
C SER A 29 -24.50 1.80 -0.29
N PHE A 30 -24.57 1.39 0.99
CA PHE A 30 -25.50 1.97 1.96
C PHE A 30 -25.36 3.49 2.04
N TYR A 31 -24.15 4.02 2.24
CA TYR A 31 -23.93 5.46 2.34
C TYR A 31 -24.39 6.21 1.09
N ARG A 32 -24.01 5.74 -0.11
CA ARG A 32 -24.43 6.39 -1.38
C ARG A 32 -25.94 6.45 -1.54
N HIS A 33 -26.66 5.40 -1.15
CA HIS A 33 -28.13 5.37 -1.28
C HIS A 33 -28.85 6.26 -0.25
N HIS A 34 -28.23 6.56 0.89
CA HIS A 34 -28.86 7.28 1.99
C HIS A 34 -28.37 8.74 2.13
N VAL A 35 -27.51 9.21 1.23
CA VAL A 35 -26.97 10.58 1.26
C VAL A 35 -28.05 11.66 1.13
N ASN A 36 -29.12 11.38 0.39
CA ASN A 36 -30.28 12.28 0.20
C ASN A 36 -31.13 12.44 1.46
N LEU A 37 -31.13 11.46 2.36
CA LEU A 37 -31.85 11.49 3.64
C LEU A 37 -31.13 12.35 4.68
N LYS A 38 -29.84 12.63 4.45
CA LYS A 38 -28.97 13.32 5.41
C LYS A 38 -28.49 14.68 4.93
N SER A 39 -28.34 14.88 3.62
CA SER A 39 -27.95 16.16 3.04
C SER A 39 -29.17 17.06 2.84
N TRP A 40 -29.27 18.13 3.61
CA TRP A 40 -30.44 19.04 3.63
C TRP A 40 -30.44 20.11 2.51
N TRP A 41 -29.29 20.40 1.90
CA TRP A 41 -29.18 21.42 0.87
C TRP A 41 -29.01 20.80 -0.52
N VAL A 42 -29.65 21.37 -1.54
CA VAL A 42 -29.69 20.82 -2.92
C VAL A 42 -28.28 20.62 -3.48
N GLY A 43 -27.31 21.47 -3.12
CA GLY A 43 -25.93 21.32 -3.55
C GLY A 43 -25.06 20.37 -2.70
N ASP A 44 -25.50 19.97 -1.51
CA ASP A 44 -24.74 19.01 -0.69
C ASP A 44 -24.86 17.59 -1.25
N ILE A 45 -26.05 17.19 -1.71
CA ILE A 45 -26.31 15.87 -2.29
C ILE A 45 -25.35 15.51 -3.44
N PRO A 46 -25.19 16.32 -4.51
CA PRO A 46 -24.30 15.97 -5.61
C PRO A 46 -22.83 15.94 -5.19
N VAL A 47 -22.40 16.86 -4.32
CA VAL A 47 -21.03 16.91 -3.81
C VAL A 47 -20.71 15.67 -2.97
N SER A 48 -21.57 15.33 -2.03
CA SER A 48 -21.42 14.15 -1.18
C SER A 48 -21.54 12.85 -1.97
N GLY A 49 -22.43 12.80 -2.96
CA GLY A 49 -22.57 11.66 -3.87
C GLY A 49 -21.30 11.39 -4.68
N SER A 50 -20.67 12.43 -5.24
CA SER A 50 -19.38 12.30 -5.95
C SER A 50 -18.28 11.86 -4.99
N LEU A 51 -18.13 12.50 -3.82
CA LEU A 51 -17.11 12.09 -2.83
C LEU A 51 -17.20 10.60 -2.47
N LEU A 52 -18.41 10.07 -2.27
CA LEU A 52 -18.61 8.65 -1.94
C LEU A 52 -18.38 7.70 -3.12
N THR A 53 -18.60 8.18 -4.36
CA THR A 53 -18.42 7.38 -5.58
C THR A 53 -16.94 7.29 -5.94
N ASP A 54 -16.23 8.41 -5.85
CA ASP A 54 -14.84 8.55 -6.28
C ASP A 54 -13.85 8.15 -5.17
N TRP A 55 -14.35 7.93 -3.94
CA TRP A 55 -13.60 7.62 -2.72
C TRP A 55 -12.42 6.65 -2.92
N SER A 56 -12.69 5.54 -3.59
CA SER A 56 -11.72 4.47 -3.88
C SER A 56 -10.57 4.97 -4.77
N GLN A 57 -10.89 5.65 -5.86
CA GLN A 57 -9.91 6.19 -6.81
C GLN A 57 -9.14 7.36 -6.20
N ASP A 58 -9.84 8.24 -5.50
CA ASP A 58 -9.25 9.42 -4.87
C ASP A 58 -8.32 9.03 -3.72
N THR A 59 -8.61 7.95 -2.99
CA THR A 59 -7.68 7.41 -1.98
C THR A 59 -6.30 7.13 -2.60
N MET A 60 -6.25 6.52 -3.79
CA MET A 60 -4.97 6.22 -4.45
C MET A 60 -4.25 7.46 -4.96
N LYS A 61 -4.99 8.48 -5.39
CA LYS A 61 -4.41 9.77 -5.80
C LYS A 61 -3.73 10.47 -4.63
N GLU A 62 -4.40 10.48 -3.47
CA GLU A 62 -3.97 11.23 -2.28
C GLU A 62 -2.93 10.49 -1.42
N LEU A 63 -2.79 9.17 -1.59
CA LEU A 63 -1.87 8.39 -0.77
C LEU A 63 -0.40 8.83 -0.94
N HIS A 64 -0.02 9.32 -2.13
CA HIS A 64 1.30 9.93 -2.44
C HIS A 64 2.50 9.25 -1.76
N LEU A 65 2.60 7.91 -1.85
CA LEU A 65 3.72 7.16 -1.27
C LEU A 65 4.82 6.93 -2.33
N ALA A 66 6.07 7.11 -1.92
CA ALA A 66 7.25 6.69 -2.69
C ALA A 66 7.52 5.17 -2.62
N ILE A 67 6.69 4.44 -1.87
CA ILE A 67 6.78 3.00 -1.61
C ILE A 67 5.52 2.30 -2.15
N PRO A 68 5.60 1.00 -2.49
CA PRO A 68 4.43 0.22 -2.87
C PRO A 68 3.33 0.32 -1.83
N ALA A 69 2.11 0.61 -2.30
CA ALA A 69 0.90 0.72 -1.49
C ALA A 69 0.40 -0.69 -1.13
N GLU A 70 1.02 -1.27 -0.10
CA GLU A 70 0.74 -2.61 0.41
C GLU A 70 0.51 -2.54 1.92
N ILE A 71 -0.61 -3.10 2.36
CA ILE A 71 -1.07 -3.03 3.75
C ILE A 71 -1.33 -4.44 4.29
N THR A 72 -1.04 -4.69 5.57
CA THR A 72 -1.40 -5.97 6.20
C THR A 72 -2.92 -6.07 6.38
N GLN A 73 -3.47 -7.28 6.41
CA GLN A 73 -4.90 -7.49 6.67
C GLN A 73 -5.33 -6.85 7.99
N GLU A 74 -4.55 -7.03 9.06
CA GLU A 74 -4.86 -6.49 10.39
C GLU A 74 -4.97 -4.96 10.37
N LYS A 75 -4.00 -4.27 9.76
CA LYS A 75 -4.01 -2.81 9.67
C LYS A 75 -5.14 -2.33 8.76
N LEU A 76 -5.45 -3.05 7.68
CA LEU A 76 -6.60 -2.74 6.82
C LEU A 76 -7.92 -2.82 7.59
N ASP A 77 -8.10 -3.85 8.42
CA ASP A 77 -9.29 -4.01 9.26
C ASP A 77 -9.41 -2.87 10.28
N GLN A 78 -8.29 -2.44 10.88
CA GLN A 78 -8.25 -1.29 11.81
C GLN A 78 -8.67 0.01 11.12
N VAL A 79 -8.10 0.31 9.94
CA VAL A 79 -8.48 1.47 9.12
C VAL A 79 -9.96 1.40 8.79
N ALA A 80 -10.44 0.25 8.31
CA ALA A 80 -11.82 0.09 7.87
C ALA A 80 -12.82 0.31 9.01
N ASN A 81 -12.55 -0.27 10.18
CA ASN A 81 -13.40 -0.11 11.35
C ASN A 81 -13.45 1.36 11.80
N ALA A 82 -12.32 2.06 11.82
CA ALA A 82 -12.28 3.48 12.17
C ALA A 82 -13.10 4.34 11.20
N VAL A 83 -12.96 4.10 9.89
CA VAL A 83 -13.73 4.82 8.87
C VAL A 83 -15.22 4.51 8.97
N TYR A 84 -15.61 3.23 9.06
CA TYR A 84 -17.03 2.86 9.14
C TYR A 84 -17.68 3.41 10.41
N GLN A 85 -16.98 3.41 11.55
CA GLN A 85 -17.50 3.99 12.78
C GLN A 85 -17.80 5.48 12.62
N LYS A 86 -16.89 6.26 12.02
CA LYS A 86 -17.08 7.69 11.79
C LYS A 86 -18.18 7.96 10.76
N MET A 87 -18.24 7.16 9.71
CA MET A 87 -19.31 7.22 8.71
C MET A 87 -20.67 6.91 9.36
N ASP A 88 -20.77 5.84 10.13
CA ASP A 88 -22.01 5.47 10.82
C ASP A 88 -22.44 6.58 11.81
N GLN A 89 -21.51 7.19 12.55
CA GLN A 89 -21.77 8.34 13.41
C GLN A 89 -22.28 9.56 12.64
N LEU A 90 -21.65 9.91 11.51
CA LEU A 90 -22.07 11.01 10.65
C LEU A 90 -23.50 10.80 10.14
N TYR A 91 -23.86 9.57 9.79
CA TYR A 91 -25.21 9.21 9.36
C TYR A 91 -26.23 9.15 10.51
N GLN A 92 -25.79 8.93 11.76
CA GLN A 92 -26.68 8.99 12.94
C GLN A 92 -26.96 10.42 13.42
N GLY A 93 -26.04 11.37 13.16
CA GLY A 93 -26.16 12.76 13.58
C GLY A 93 -27.39 13.49 13.03
N LYS A 94 -27.78 14.57 13.73
CA LYS A 94 -28.78 15.54 13.25
C LYS A 94 -28.04 16.72 12.65
N MET A 95 -28.36 17.05 11.40
CA MET A 95 -27.69 18.08 10.61
C MET A 95 -28.52 19.35 10.56
N TYR A 96 -27.88 20.52 10.76
CA TYR A 96 -28.61 21.77 10.92
C TYR A 96 -28.14 22.93 10.01
N PHE A 97 -27.07 22.78 9.21
CA PHE A 97 -26.61 23.85 8.31
C PHE A 97 -26.02 23.33 6.98
N PRO A 98 -26.14 24.09 5.87
CA PRO A 98 -25.58 23.73 4.57
C PRO A 98 -24.07 23.53 4.59
N GLY A 99 -23.57 22.54 3.83
CA GLY A 99 -22.14 22.27 3.68
C GLY A 99 -21.53 21.45 4.82
N TYR A 100 -22.24 21.22 5.94
CA TYR A 100 -21.73 20.41 7.03
C TYR A 100 -21.40 18.98 6.59
N PHE A 101 -22.31 18.29 5.88
CA PHE A 101 -22.15 16.88 5.52
C PHE A 101 -20.95 16.64 4.59
N PRO A 102 -20.82 17.36 3.46
CA PRO A 102 -19.67 17.18 2.58
C PRO A 102 -18.35 17.56 3.27
N ASN A 103 -18.36 18.49 4.23
CA ASN A 103 -17.15 18.83 4.98
C ASN A 103 -16.72 17.71 5.94
N GLU A 104 -17.67 17.11 6.67
CA GLU A 104 -17.40 15.96 7.53
C GLU A 104 -16.95 14.74 6.70
N LEU A 105 -17.59 14.47 5.55
CA LEU A 105 -17.12 13.41 4.64
C LEU A 105 -15.68 13.63 4.19
N ARG A 106 -15.30 14.86 3.82
CA ARG A 106 -13.91 15.18 3.46
C ARG A 106 -12.96 15.01 4.64
N ALA A 107 -13.39 15.34 5.85
CA ALA A 107 -12.58 15.14 7.05
C ALA A 107 -12.31 13.64 7.29
N ILE A 108 -13.35 12.80 7.23
CA ILE A 108 -13.23 11.34 7.34
C ILE A 108 -12.32 10.78 6.24
N PHE A 109 -12.47 11.26 5.00
CA PHE A 109 -11.63 10.84 3.88
C PHE A 109 -10.14 11.18 4.10
N ARG A 110 -9.83 12.41 4.49
CA ARG A 110 -8.44 12.83 4.79
C ARG A 110 -7.85 12.02 5.94
N GLU A 111 -8.63 11.79 6.99
CA GLU A 111 -8.20 10.97 8.11
C GLU A 111 -7.93 9.53 7.69
N GLN A 112 -8.77 8.94 6.83
CA GLN A 112 -8.50 7.63 6.25
C GLN A 112 -7.16 7.60 5.51
N VAL A 113 -6.88 8.58 4.64
CA VAL A 113 -5.62 8.63 3.89
C VAL A 113 -4.43 8.59 4.85
N HIS A 114 -4.48 9.38 5.93
CA HIS A 114 -3.43 9.35 6.96
C HIS A 114 -3.32 8.01 7.69
N LEU A 115 -4.45 7.40 8.07
CA LEU A 115 -4.44 6.08 8.71
C LEU A 115 -3.82 5.01 7.81
N ILE A 116 -4.11 5.04 6.51
CA ILE A 116 -3.52 4.14 5.53
C ILE A 116 -2.01 4.40 5.38
N GLN A 117 -1.60 5.66 5.22
CA GLN A 117 -0.18 6.02 5.13
C GLN A 117 0.60 5.51 6.34
N ASN A 118 0.11 5.80 7.54
CA ASN A 118 0.73 5.37 8.78
C ASN A 118 0.80 3.85 8.87
N ALA A 119 -0.29 3.13 8.56
CA ALA A 119 -0.30 1.67 8.57
C ALA A 119 0.77 1.05 7.65
N ILE A 120 0.93 1.59 6.44
CA ILE A 120 1.92 1.10 5.46
C ILE A 120 3.34 1.40 5.94
N ILE A 121 3.58 2.62 6.44
CA ILE A 121 4.89 3.06 6.93
C ILE A 121 5.29 2.28 8.19
N GLU A 122 4.39 2.17 9.17
CA GLU A 122 4.61 1.41 10.41
C GLU A 122 4.97 -0.05 10.11
N SER A 123 4.25 -0.71 9.20
CA SER A 123 4.54 -2.10 8.83
C SER A 123 5.97 -2.27 8.29
N ARG A 124 6.49 -1.28 7.55
CA ARG A 124 7.87 -1.30 7.05
C ARG A 124 8.88 -1.02 8.16
N ILE A 125 8.60 -0.08 9.06
CA ILE A 125 9.44 0.21 10.22
C ILE A 125 9.53 -1.02 11.12
N ASP A 126 8.40 -1.67 11.40
CA ASP A 126 8.35 -2.87 12.22
C ASP A 126 9.12 -4.02 11.56
N CYS A 127 9.01 -4.18 10.24
CA CYS A 127 9.83 -5.12 9.49
C CYS A 127 11.33 -4.87 9.72
N GLN A 128 11.78 -3.61 9.71
CA GLN A 128 13.19 -3.25 9.91
C GLN A 128 13.69 -3.44 11.36
N ARG A 129 12.78 -3.57 12.34
CA ARG A 129 13.08 -3.86 13.75
C ARG A 129 13.36 -5.34 14.03
N HIS A 130 13.25 -6.20 13.02
CA HIS A 130 13.73 -7.58 13.12
C HIS A 130 15.24 -7.66 12.84
N CYS A 131 15.83 -8.83 13.04
CA CYS A 131 17.19 -9.13 12.62
C CYS A 131 17.16 -10.00 11.36
N GLY A 132 17.84 -9.56 10.30
CA GLY A 132 17.94 -10.31 9.04
C GLY A 132 16.72 -10.18 8.15
N ILE A 133 16.58 -11.09 7.19
CA ILE A 133 15.48 -11.05 6.23
C ILE A 133 14.17 -11.42 6.92
N PHE A 134 13.19 -10.53 6.79
CA PHE A 134 11.83 -10.75 7.25
C PHE A 134 10.86 -10.62 6.08
N ARG A 135 9.81 -11.45 6.09
CA ARG A 135 8.73 -11.43 5.12
C ARG A 135 7.41 -11.37 5.87
N TYR A 136 6.51 -10.51 5.40
CA TYR A 136 5.15 -10.44 5.91
C TYR A 136 4.14 -10.35 4.77
N GLU A 137 2.97 -10.94 4.99
CA GLU A 137 1.89 -10.97 4.00
C GLU A 137 1.12 -9.65 4.01
N THR A 138 0.72 -9.21 2.83
CA THR A 138 0.09 -7.92 2.57
C THR A 138 -1.01 -8.08 1.53
N ILE A 139 -1.80 -7.02 1.38
CA ILE A 139 -2.76 -6.86 0.30
C ILE A 139 -2.32 -5.65 -0.51
N SER A 140 -2.26 -5.82 -1.83
CA SER A 140 -1.99 -4.74 -2.75
C SER A 140 -3.22 -3.82 -2.85
N CYS A 141 -3.03 -2.54 -2.54
CA CYS A 141 -4.10 -1.54 -2.60
C CYS A 141 -4.56 -1.20 -4.02
N THR A 142 -3.83 -1.65 -5.05
CA THR A 142 -4.17 -1.36 -6.45
C THR A 142 -5.20 -2.33 -7.00
N ASN A 143 -5.03 -3.63 -6.72
CA ASN A 143 -5.80 -4.72 -7.32
C ASN A 143 -6.46 -5.65 -6.30
N CYS A 144 -6.22 -5.44 -5.00
CA CYS A 144 -6.76 -6.25 -3.90
C CYS A 144 -6.36 -7.73 -3.96
N THR A 145 -5.18 -8.03 -4.50
CA THR A 145 -4.61 -9.38 -4.44
C THR A 145 -3.70 -9.53 -3.24
N ASP A 146 -3.63 -10.75 -2.72
CA ASP A 146 -2.62 -11.13 -1.73
C ASP A 146 -1.22 -10.87 -2.32
N SER A 147 -0.34 -10.33 -1.49
CA SER A 147 1.03 -9.94 -1.79
C SER A 147 1.88 -10.22 -0.56
N HIS A 148 3.16 -9.93 -0.67
CA HIS A 148 4.06 -9.95 0.47
C HIS A 148 5.15 -8.92 0.29
N VAL A 149 5.64 -8.38 1.39
CA VAL A 149 6.80 -7.51 1.43
C VAL A 149 7.94 -8.26 2.11
N VAL A 150 9.11 -8.18 1.49
CA VAL A 150 10.37 -8.66 2.08
C VAL A 150 11.20 -7.43 2.47
N CYS A 151 11.77 -7.45 3.66
CA CYS A 151 12.72 -6.44 4.10
C CYS A 151 13.94 -7.08 4.79
N PHE A 152 14.98 -6.29 4.99
CA PHE A 152 16.09 -6.62 5.86
C PHE A 152 16.02 -5.76 7.12
N GLY A 153 16.02 -6.42 8.27
CA GLY A 153 16.03 -5.78 9.58
C GLY A 153 17.43 -5.72 10.18
N TYR A 154 17.70 -4.64 10.89
CA TYR A 154 19.03 -4.28 11.39
C TYR A 154 19.16 -4.46 12.91
N ASN A 155 18.12 -4.93 13.58
CA ASN A 155 18.06 -4.99 15.04
C ASN A 155 18.56 -6.36 15.55
N CYS A 156 19.82 -6.68 15.26
CA CYS A 156 20.47 -7.90 15.72
C CYS A 156 21.21 -7.65 17.05
N GLU A 157 21.03 -8.53 18.02
CA GLU A 157 21.52 -8.37 19.41
C GLU A 157 22.97 -8.86 19.61
N SER A 158 23.52 -9.60 18.65
CA SER A 158 24.89 -10.14 18.74
C SER A 158 25.58 -10.21 17.38
N SER A 159 26.92 -10.27 17.40
CA SER A 159 27.73 -10.45 16.19
C SER A 159 27.38 -11.73 15.43
N ALA A 160 27.09 -12.83 16.14
CA ALA A 160 26.67 -14.09 15.53
C ALA A 160 25.31 -13.98 14.81
N GLN A 161 24.36 -13.24 15.38
CA GLN A 161 23.09 -12.94 14.71
C GLN A 161 23.30 -12.08 13.46
N TRP A 162 24.18 -11.07 13.55
CA TRP A 162 24.55 -10.23 12.40
C TRP A 162 25.19 -11.05 11.27
N GLU A 163 26.15 -11.92 11.60
CA GLU A 163 26.79 -12.79 10.61
C GLU A 163 25.76 -13.68 9.90
N THR A 164 24.86 -14.29 10.66
CA THR A 164 23.77 -15.11 10.12
C THR A 164 22.84 -14.30 9.22
N ALA A 165 22.48 -13.08 9.64
CA ALA A 165 21.61 -12.18 8.89
C ALA A 165 22.24 -11.79 7.54
N VAL A 166 23.51 -11.38 7.53
CA VAL A 166 24.23 -11.01 6.30
C VAL A 166 24.42 -12.21 5.38
N GLN A 167 24.77 -13.39 5.91
CA GLN A 167 24.84 -14.62 5.11
C GLN A 167 23.49 -14.94 4.46
N GLY A 168 22.38 -14.81 5.21
CA GLY A 168 21.03 -14.95 4.70
C GLY A 168 20.72 -13.97 3.56
N LEU A 169 21.14 -12.71 3.69
CA LEU A 169 20.98 -11.68 2.67
C LEU A 169 21.74 -12.03 1.38
N LEU A 170 23.00 -12.44 1.49
CA LEU A 170 23.80 -12.87 0.35
C LEU A 170 23.16 -14.06 -0.37
N LEU A 171 22.65 -15.05 0.37
CA LEU A 171 21.95 -16.19 -0.22
C LEU A 171 20.65 -15.78 -0.93
N TYR A 172 19.90 -14.84 -0.36
CA TYR A 172 18.67 -14.31 -0.96
C TYR A 172 18.96 -13.59 -2.28
N ILE A 173 19.93 -12.66 -2.30
CA ILE A 173 20.34 -11.93 -3.51
C ILE A 173 20.79 -12.89 -4.61
N ASN A 174 21.60 -13.90 -4.26
CA ASN A 174 22.05 -14.92 -5.21
C ASN A 174 20.90 -15.75 -5.81
N LYS A 175 19.88 -16.10 -5.00
CA LYS A 175 18.68 -16.79 -5.50
C LYS A 175 17.88 -15.90 -6.42
N TRP A 176 17.72 -14.63 -6.04
CA TRP A 176 16.98 -13.64 -6.81
C TRP A 176 17.59 -13.42 -8.20
N HIS A 177 18.92 -13.22 -8.27
CA HIS A 177 19.63 -13.12 -9.55
C HIS A 177 19.50 -14.36 -10.46
N LYS A 178 19.47 -15.57 -9.87
CA LYS A 178 19.26 -16.82 -10.62
C LYS A 178 17.83 -16.95 -11.15
N GLN A 179 16.86 -16.32 -10.49
CA GLN A 179 15.47 -16.33 -10.91
C GLN A 179 15.26 -15.34 -12.07
N ASP A 180 15.86 -14.15 -12.00
CA ASP A 180 15.82 -13.16 -13.07
C ASP A 180 16.55 -13.59 -14.35
N THR A 181 17.61 -14.40 -14.24
CA THR A 181 18.30 -14.95 -15.42
C THR A 181 17.45 -15.94 -16.22
N ASN A 182 16.38 -16.51 -15.63
CA ASN A 182 15.40 -17.33 -16.35
C ASN A 182 14.24 -16.52 -16.96
N THR A 183 14.12 -15.23 -16.62
CA THR A 183 13.14 -14.29 -17.18
C THR A 183 13.86 -13.03 -17.65
N SER A 184 14.49 -13.12 -18.83
CA SER A 184 15.29 -12.04 -19.43
C SER A 184 14.55 -10.70 -19.51
N LEU A 185 14.82 -9.83 -18.56
CA LEU A 185 14.98 -8.39 -18.76
C LEU A 185 16.28 -8.00 -18.06
N ILE A 186 17.25 -7.57 -18.87
CA ILE A 186 18.59 -7.21 -18.45
C ILE A 186 18.50 -5.97 -17.56
N SER A 187 18.45 -6.16 -16.24
CA SER A 187 18.83 -5.12 -15.28
C SER A 187 20.33 -4.88 -15.42
N PRO A 188 20.81 -3.62 -15.29
CA PRO A 188 22.25 -3.35 -15.29
C PRO A 188 22.90 -4.18 -14.18
N SER A 189 23.79 -5.08 -14.58
CA SER A 189 24.56 -5.89 -13.65
C SER A 189 25.48 -4.97 -12.85
N PHE A 190 25.30 -4.90 -11.53
CA PHE A 190 26.30 -4.32 -10.64
C PHE A 190 27.48 -5.29 -10.59
N THR A 191 28.46 -5.10 -11.48
CA THR A 191 29.61 -5.99 -11.67
C THR A 191 30.40 -6.25 -10.39
N CYS A 192 30.33 -5.35 -9.41
CA CYS A 192 30.96 -5.51 -8.10
C CYS A 192 30.27 -6.51 -7.15
N LEU A 193 29.00 -6.84 -7.37
CA LEU A 193 28.22 -7.79 -6.57
C LEU A 193 28.24 -9.19 -7.19
N GLU A 194 29.05 -9.43 -8.22
CA GLU A 194 29.18 -10.74 -8.82
C GLU A 194 29.82 -11.75 -7.86
N PRO A 195 29.46 -13.05 -7.95
CA PRO A 195 29.92 -14.10 -7.04
C PRO A 195 31.42 -14.13 -6.71
N PRO A 196 32.37 -13.93 -7.65
CA PRO A 196 33.80 -13.92 -7.32
C PRO A 196 34.23 -12.72 -6.44
N HIS A 197 33.45 -11.64 -6.41
CA HIS A 197 33.76 -10.42 -5.66
C HIS A 197 33.11 -10.40 -4.26
N LEU A 198 32.13 -11.27 -4.00
CA LEU A 198 31.44 -11.38 -2.71
C LEU A 198 32.33 -11.96 -1.59
N ALA A 199 33.35 -12.75 -1.92
CA ALA A 199 34.20 -13.41 -0.92
C ALA A 199 35.05 -12.43 -0.09
N ASN A 200 35.29 -11.21 -0.60
CA ASN A 200 36.11 -10.18 0.04
C ASN A 200 35.35 -8.83 0.17
N LEU A 201 34.02 -8.86 0.11
CA LEU A 201 33.20 -7.66 0.13
C LEU A 201 33.11 -7.11 1.56
N THR A 202 33.77 -5.98 1.83
CA THR A 202 33.59 -5.21 3.07
C THR A 202 32.40 -4.25 2.93
N LEU A 203 31.90 -3.75 4.07
CA LEU A 203 30.79 -2.79 4.08
C LEU A 203 31.15 -1.50 3.32
N GLU A 204 32.41 -1.01 3.43
CA GLU A 204 32.87 0.11 2.62
C GLU A 204 32.83 -0.19 1.12
N ASN A 205 33.30 -1.37 0.70
CA ASN A 205 33.34 -1.76 -0.72
C ASN A 205 31.92 -1.90 -1.31
N ALA A 206 30.97 -2.39 -0.53
CA ALA A 206 29.58 -2.49 -0.94
C ALA A 206 28.92 -1.10 -1.09
N SER A 207 29.17 -0.19 -0.13
CA SER A 207 28.68 1.19 -0.19
C SER A 207 29.25 1.94 -1.40
N GLU A 208 30.55 1.82 -1.64
CA GLU A 208 31.23 2.51 -2.74
C GLU A 208 30.70 2.04 -4.10
N CYS A 209 30.46 0.75 -4.26
CA CYS A 209 29.87 0.25 -5.50
C CYS A 209 28.44 0.75 -5.74
N LEU A 210 27.59 0.78 -4.70
CA LEU A 210 26.23 1.28 -4.82
C LEU A 210 26.16 2.78 -5.13
N THR A 211 27.23 3.54 -4.88
CA THR A 211 27.32 4.96 -5.27
C THR A 211 27.80 5.21 -6.70
N GLN A 212 28.35 4.19 -7.38
CA GLN A 212 28.86 4.31 -8.76
C GLN A 212 27.79 4.04 -9.84
N HIS A 213 26.56 3.77 -9.43
CA HIS A 213 25.41 3.45 -10.29
C HIS A 213 24.14 4.15 -9.80
#